data_AF-A0A1W9VPX7-F1
#
_entry.id   AF-A0A1W9VPX7-F1
#
_cell.length_a   1.000
_cell.length_b   1.000
_cell.length_c   1.000
_cell.angle_alpha   90.00
_cell.angle_beta   90.00
_cell.angle_gamma   90.00
#
_symmetry.space_group_name_H-M   'P 1'
#
loop_
_entity.id
_entity.type
_entity.pdbx_description
1 polymer ?
#
loop_
_entity_poly.entity_id
_entity_poly.type
_entity_poly.pdbx_seq_one_letter_code
_entity_poly.pdbx_strand_id
1 'polypeptide(L)'
;MYNFIDNKDNQVIGVYSGFTINLTYGGDTTYPSPINCEHTIPQSFFNKLEPMKSDLHHLFPVYGNWNSIRNNYKFGDIEDSKTTTWIYLDKKQNDIPNNDVINLFSEYYNKIFEPREDHKGNVARAIFYFYTMYPTEAGNIDDVGNIDTLYKWHLNDPVDQDEKERNRLIGNYQGNRNPYIDFPDAVAIAFDLIN
;
A
#
# COMPACT_ATOMS: atom_id res chain seq x y z
N MET A 1 1.06 3.98 14.36
CA MET A 1 1.35 4.27 12.94
C MET A 1 2.23 5.52 12.81
N TYR A 2 1.67 6.74 12.76
CA TYR A 2 2.40 7.95 12.34
C TYR A 2 3.53 8.48 13.22
N ASN A 3 3.44 8.37 14.55
CA ASN A 3 4.48 8.95 15.44
C ASN A 3 5.68 8.02 15.67
N PHE A 4 5.61 6.76 15.21
CA PHE A 4 6.58 5.72 15.57
C PHE A 4 6.90 4.77 14.42
N ILE A 5 5.89 4.15 13.79
CA ILE A 5 6.08 3.05 12.83
C ILE A 5 6.47 3.61 11.47
N ASP A 6 5.73 4.61 11.00
CA ASP A 6 5.94 5.24 9.68
C ASP A 6 6.63 6.62 9.82
N ASN A 7 7.17 6.91 11.01
CA ASN A 7 7.96 8.09 11.26
C ASN A 7 9.45 7.78 11.08
N LYS A 8 10.07 8.38 10.09
CA LYS A 8 11.51 8.25 9.84
C LYS A 8 12.12 9.63 9.95
N ASP A 9 13.01 9.81 10.93
CA ASP A 9 13.74 11.07 11.16
C ASP A 9 12.85 12.31 11.25
N ASN A 10 11.73 12.20 11.99
CA ASN A 10 10.71 13.24 12.14
C ASN A 10 9.94 13.54 10.84
N GLN A 11 9.83 12.57 9.94
CA GLN A 11 9.06 12.69 8.70
C GLN A 11 8.11 11.53 8.51
N VAL A 12 6.97 11.81 7.90
CA VAL A 12 6.01 10.79 7.42
C VAL A 12 5.81 11.00 5.92
N ILE A 13 6.02 9.94 5.15
CA ILE A 13 5.99 9.95 3.68
C ILE A 13 4.75 9.20 3.21
N GLY A 14 3.95 9.84 2.35
CA GLY A 14 2.77 9.23 1.74
C GLY A 14 3.14 8.22 0.66
N VAL A 15 2.65 6.97 0.78
CA VAL A 15 3.11 5.86 -0.07
C VAL A 15 2.71 6.00 -1.55
N TYR A 16 1.59 6.66 -1.87
CA TYR A 16 1.14 6.82 -3.27
C TYR A 16 1.74 8.01 -4.02
N SER A 17 2.48 8.91 -3.36
CA SER A 17 2.98 10.09 -4.08
C SER A 17 4.31 10.64 -3.60
N GLY A 18 4.84 10.11 -2.49
CA GLY A 18 6.04 10.65 -1.85
C GLY A 18 5.80 11.97 -1.11
N PHE A 19 4.55 12.45 -1.02
CA PHE A 19 4.22 13.65 -0.26
C PHE A 19 4.66 13.47 1.19
N THR A 20 5.52 14.37 1.66
CA THR A 20 6.19 14.25 2.94
C THR A 20 5.78 15.40 3.85
N ILE A 21 5.50 15.08 5.11
CA ILE A 21 5.31 16.07 6.17
C ILE A 21 6.39 15.90 7.24
N ASN A 22 6.73 16.99 7.92
CA ASN A 22 7.49 16.92 9.16
C ASN A 22 6.52 16.59 10.31
N LEU A 23 6.86 15.58 11.11
CA LEU A 23 6.11 15.16 12.28
C LEU A 23 7.09 14.64 13.33
N THR A 24 7.10 15.22 14.53
CA THR A 24 8.02 14.82 15.60
C THR A 24 7.86 13.35 15.98
N TYR A 25 8.95 12.59 15.92
CA TYR A 25 9.00 11.21 16.40
C TYR A 25 8.67 11.15 17.90
N GLY A 26 7.85 10.19 18.30
CA GLY A 26 7.43 10.05 19.69
C GLY A 26 6.42 11.10 20.18
N GLY A 27 5.90 11.92 19.26
CA GLY A 27 4.81 12.85 19.55
C GLY A 27 3.46 12.15 19.81
N ASP A 28 2.44 12.97 20.04
CA ASP A 28 1.06 12.58 20.38
C ASP A 28 0.05 12.89 19.26
N THR A 29 0.52 13.21 18.04
CA THR A 29 -0.34 13.57 16.93
C THR A 29 -1.19 12.38 16.49
N THR A 30 -2.51 12.50 16.62
CA THR A 30 -3.47 11.47 16.20
C THR A 30 -3.94 11.65 14.77
N TYR A 31 -3.97 12.90 14.27
CA TYR A 31 -4.39 13.25 12.91
C TYR A 31 -3.36 14.16 12.24
N PRO A 32 -2.39 13.59 11.50
CA PRO A 32 -1.31 14.35 10.88
C PRO A 32 -1.74 14.98 9.53
N SER A 33 -2.69 15.91 9.56
CA SER A 33 -3.18 16.58 8.34
C SER A 33 -2.01 17.17 7.52
N PRO A 34 -1.97 16.99 6.18
CA PRO A 34 -3.00 16.40 5.32
C PRO A 34 -2.82 14.90 5.01
N ILE A 35 -2.05 14.16 5.82
CA ILE A 35 -1.91 12.70 5.71
C ILE A 35 -3.11 12.01 6.39
N ASN A 36 -3.67 11.02 5.69
CA ASN A 36 -4.71 10.12 6.15
C ASN A 36 -4.19 8.67 6.22
N CYS A 37 -4.98 7.82 6.87
CA CYS A 37 -4.75 6.37 6.92
C CYS A 37 -5.38 5.75 5.68
N GLU A 38 -4.54 5.14 4.85
CA GLU A 38 -4.96 4.27 3.76
C GLU A 38 -5.17 2.86 4.28
N HIS A 39 -6.31 2.26 3.93
CA HIS A 39 -6.56 0.84 4.13
C HIS A 39 -6.36 0.13 2.79
N THR A 40 -5.25 -0.61 2.63
CA THR A 40 -4.94 -1.31 1.36
C THR A 40 -6.07 -2.23 0.95
N ILE A 41 -6.73 -2.90 1.89
CA ILE A 41 -8.01 -3.56 1.64
C ILE A 41 -9.11 -2.55 2.00
N PRO A 42 -9.98 -2.13 1.06
CA PRO A 42 -11.00 -1.14 1.35
C PRO A 42 -11.89 -1.56 2.51
N GLN A 43 -12.09 -0.67 3.49
CA GLN A 43 -12.88 -0.99 4.70
C GLN A 43 -14.32 -1.44 4.41
N SER A 44 -14.87 -1.06 3.25
CA SER A 44 -16.19 -1.51 2.80
C SER A 44 -16.26 -3.01 2.53
N PHE A 45 -15.13 -3.69 2.26
CA PHE A 45 -15.13 -5.11 1.91
C PHE A 45 -15.34 -6.00 3.13
N PHE A 46 -14.95 -5.53 4.32
CA PHE A 46 -15.06 -6.25 5.59
C PHE A 46 -15.92 -5.51 6.63
N ASN A 47 -16.83 -4.63 6.18
CA ASN A 47 -17.77 -3.90 7.04
C ASN A 47 -17.12 -3.10 8.19
N LYS A 48 -15.87 -2.64 8.04
CA LYS A 48 -15.10 -1.92 9.08
C LYS A 48 -14.95 -2.73 10.38
N LEU A 49 -15.03 -4.06 10.32
CA LEU A 49 -14.90 -4.92 11.49
C LEU A 49 -13.47 -4.95 12.03
N GLU A 50 -13.35 -5.10 13.35
CA GLU A 50 -12.09 -5.39 14.02
C GLU A 50 -11.84 -6.91 14.04
N PRO A 51 -10.58 -7.38 14.01
CA PRO A 51 -9.34 -6.59 14.09
C PRO A 51 -8.86 -6.02 12.75
N MET A 52 -9.49 -6.38 11.62
CA MET A 52 -9.05 -6.00 10.28
C MET A 52 -8.90 -4.49 10.09
N LYS A 53 -9.81 -3.70 10.64
CA LYS A 53 -9.77 -2.24 10.50
C LYS A 53 -8.52 -1.62 11.12
N SER A 54 -7.99 -2.20 12.19
CA SER A 54 -6.84 -1.70 12.95
C SER A 54 -5.53 -2.46 12.69
N ASP A 55 -5.55 -3.52 11.87
CA ASP A 55 -4.35 -4.28 11.53
C ASP A 55 -3.37 -3.47 10.67
N LEU A 56 -2.26 -3.06 11.28
CA LEU A 56 -1.24 -2.18 10.72
C LEU A 56 -0.50 -2.76 9.50
N HIS A 57 -0.57 -4.06 9.25
CA HIS A 57 0.09 -4.68 8.10
C HIS A 57 -0.52 -4.32 6.76
N HIS A 58 -1.73 -3.74 6.74
CA HIS A 58 -2.33 -3.19 5.51
C HIS A 58 -2.68 -1.70 5.58
N LEU A 59 -2.30 -1.02 6.68
CA LEU A 59 -2.52 0.42 6.85
C LEU A 59 -1.29 1.21 6.46
N PHE A 60 -1.42 2.29 5.70
CA PHE A 60 -0.30 3.13 5.27
C PHE A 60 -0.61 4.63 5.35
N PRO A 61 0.41 5.50 5.56
CA PRO A 61 0.24 6.94 5.42
C PRO A 61 0.05 7.32 3.94
N VAL A 62 -0.98 8.10 3.62
CA VAL A 62 -1.23 8.63 2.27
C VAL A 62 -1.74 10.07 2.34
N TYR A 63 -1.32 10.92 1.40
CA TYR A 63 -1.90 12.27 1.26
C TYR A 63 -3.40 12.19 0.97
N GLY A 64 -4.21 12.88 1.77
CA GLY A 64 -5.67 12.65 1.82
C GLY A 64 -6.40 12.78 0.48
N ASN A 65 -5.93 13.64 -0.42
CA ASN A 65 -6.49 13.77 -1.76
C ASN A 65 -6.25 12.51 -2.61
N TRP A 66 -5.11 11.85 -2.47
CA TRP A 66 -4.77 10.64 -3.23
C TRP A 66 -5.43 9.40 -2.68
N ASN A 67 -5.58 9.30 -1.36
CA ASN A 67 -6.44 8.30 -0.73
C ASN A 67 -7.88 8.42 -1.28
N SER A 68 -8.39 9.65 -1.42
CA SER A 68 -9.71 9.89 -2.03
C SER A 68 -9.80 9.48 -3.51
N ILE A 69 -8.73 9.67 -4.29
CA ILE A 69 -8.68 9.20 -5.70
C ILE A 69 -8.61 7.68 -5.78
N ARG A 70 -7.79 7.04 -4.94
CA ARG A 70 -7.69 5.58 -4.86
C ARG A 70 -9.04 4.95 -4.54
N ASN A 71 -9.81 5.55 -3.64
CA ASN A 71 -11.17 5.10 -3.29
C ASN A 71 -11.20 3.61 -2.84
N ASN A 72 -12.15 2.82 -3.34
CA ASN A 72 -12.17 1.36 -3.20
C ASN A 72 -11.82 0.66 -4.52
N TYR A 73 -11.08 1.34 -5.40
CA TYR A 73 -10.77 0.85 -6.72
C TYR A 73 -9.74 -0.27 -6.69
N LYS A 74 -9.86 -1.16 -7.68
CA LYS A 74 -8.98 -2.32 -7.84
C LYS A 74 -7.57 -1.85 -8.16
N PHE A 75 -6.57 -2.50 -7.58
CA PHE A 75 -5.18 -2.34 -7.99
C PHE A 75 -4.90 -3.10 -9.28
N GLY A 76 -4.11 -2.50 -10.17
CA GLY A 76 -3.63 -3.18 -11.37
C GLY A 76 -2.68 -2.33 -12.19
N ASP A 77 -1.95 -2.98 -13.11
CA ASP A 77 -1.14 -2.31 -14.13
C ASP A 77 -2.07 -1.53 -15.07
N ILE A 78 -1.67 -0.31 -15.41
CA ILE A 78 -2.32 0.60 -16.34
C ILE A 78 -1.30 0.86 -17.46
N GLU A 79 -1.76 0.85 -18.71
CA GLU A 79 -0.89 1.30 -19.80
C GLU A 79 -0.75 2.83 -19.72
N ASP A 80 0.48 3.35 -19.73
CA ASP A 80 0.76 4.81 -19.64
C ASP A 80 -0.09 5.64 -20.61
N SER A 81 -0.33 5.10 -21.81
CA SER A 81 -1.14 5.75 -22.85
C SER A 81 -2.64 5.84 -22.55
N LYS A 82 -3.13 5.03 -21.62
CA LYS A 82 -4.51 5.04 -21.11
C LYS A 82 -4.63 5.84 -19.82
N THR A 83 -3.53 6.08 -19.11
CA THR A 83 -3.55 6.77 -17.82
C THR A 83 -4.18 8.16 -17.94
N THR A 84 -5.24 8.37 -17.17
CA THR A 84 -6.00 9.63 -17.17
C THR A 84 -5.56 10.58 -16.09
N THR A 85 -4.85 10.09 -15.08
CA THR A 85 -4.36 10.90 -13.97
C THR A 85 -3.09 10.28 -13.42
N TRP A 86 -2.02 11.06 -13.47
CA TRP A 86 -0.73 10.80 -12.85
C TRP A 86 -0.62 11.65 -11.59
N ILE A 87 -0.13 11.06 -10.49
CA ILE A 87 -0.10 11.68 -9.17
C ILE A 87 1.32 11.68 -8.61
N TYR A 88 1.83 12.85 -8.20
CA TYR A 88 3.12 12.98 -7.54
C TYR A 88 3.12 14.15 -6.55
N LEU A 89 3.70 13.92 -5.36
CA LEU A 89 3.67 14.84 -4.23
C LEU A 89 2.24 15.32 -3.92
N ASP A 90 1.95 16.61 -4.07
CA ASP A 90 0.65 17.25 -3.86
C ASP A 90 -0.04 17.65 -5.18
N LYS A 91 0.48 17.20 -6.32
CA LYS A 91 -0.03 17.51 -7.66
C LYS A 91 -0.51 16.29 -8.42
N LYS A 92 -1.42 16.56 -9.37
CA LYS A 92 -1.83 15.61 -10.41
C LYS A 92 -1.68 16.24 -11.79
N GLN A 93 -1.47 15.41 -12.79
CA GLN A 93 -1.40 15.79 -14.20
C GLN A 93 -2.07 14.73 -15.07
N ASN A 94 -2.38 15.09 -16.32
CA ASN A 94 -2.98 14.18 -17.29
C ASN A 94 -1.96 13.71 -18.34
N ASP A 95 -0.91 14.50 -18.57
CA ASP A 95 0.15 14.15 -19.51
C ASP A 95 1.10 13.13 -18.89
N ILE A 96 1.58 12.21 -19.73
CA ILE A 96 2.56 11.19 -19.33
C ILE A 96 3.84 11.90 -18.81
N PRO A 97 4.31 11.58 -17.59
CA PRO A 97 5.56 12.12 -17.06
C PRO A 97 6.77 11.75 -17.92
N ASN A 98 7.88 12.46 -17.72
CA ASN A 98 9.14 12.07 -18.33
C ASN A 98 9.59 10.70 -17.79
N ASN A 99 10.20 9.88 -18.65
CA ASN A 99 10.68 8.54 -18.30
C ASN A 99 11.63 8.51 -17.09
N ASP A 100 12.40 9.58 -16.85
CA ASP A 100 13.34 9.65 -15.72
C ASP A 100 12.64 9.71 -14.35
N VAL A 101 11.36 10.09 -14.32
CA VAL A 101 10.59 10.30 -13.08
C VAL A 101 9.26 9.56 -13.06
N ILE A 102 8.88 8.87 -14.14
CA ILE A 102 7.56 8.22 -14.29
C ILE A 102 7.27 7.25 -13.14
N ASN A 103 8.30 6.52 -12.68
CA ASN A 103 8.20 5.57 -11.57
C ASN A 103 7.87 6.22 -10.20
N LEU A 104 7.97 7.54 -10.08
CA LEU A 104 7.58 8.29 -8.87
C LEU A 104 6.08 8.59 -8.82
N PHE A 105 5.34 8.30 -9.89
CA PHE A 105 3.93 8.61 -9.99
C PHE A 105 3.07 7.39 -9.65
N SER A 106 1.93 7.64 -9.02
CA SER A 106 0.80 6.73 -9.06
C SER A 106 -0.14 7.08 -10.20
N GLU A 107 -0.87 6.08 -10.68
CA GLU A 107 -1.70 6.20 -11.88
C GLU A 107 -3.15 5.84 -11.60
N TYR A 108 -4.04 6.46 -12.37
CA TYR A 108 -5.46 6.15 -12.34
C TYR A 108 -6.06 6.14 -13.74
N TYR A 109 -6.84 5.10 -14.01
CA TYR A 109 -7.65 4.94 -15.21
C TYR A 109 -8.86 4.06 -14.92
N ASN A 110 -10.07 4.54 -15.26
CA ASN A 110 -11.30 3.74 -15.27
C ASN A 110 -11.49 2.83 -14.02
N LYS A 111 -11.40 3.41 -12.81
CA LYS A 111 -11.53 2.68 -11.54
C LYS A 111 -10.47 1.58 -11.31
N ILE A 112 -9.30 1.75 -11.90
CA ILE A 112 -8.08 1.02 -11.59
C ILE A 112 -7.08 2.03 -11.05
N PHE A 113 -6.36 1.63 -10.01
CA PHE A 113 -5.30 2.43 -9.40
C PHE A 113 -3.99 1.67 -9.43
N GLU A 114 -2.93 2.31 -9.87
CA GLU A 114 -1.58 1.78 -9.87
C GLU A 114 -0.74 2.58 -8.88
N PRO A 115 -0.22 1.94 -7.81
CA PRO A 115 0.67 2.62 -6.89
C PRO A 115 2.02 2.90 -7.58
N ARG A 116 2.83 3.75 -6.97
CA ARG A 116 4.22 3.97 -7.41
C ARG A 116 4.98 2.65 -7.52
N GLU A 117 5.94 2.59 -8.43
CA GLU A 117 6.72 1.37 -8.67
C GLU A 117 7.38 0.82 -7.42
N ASP A 118 7.87 1.71 -6.54
CA ASP A 118 8.51 1.38 -5.28
C ASP A 118 7.54 1.03 -4.13
N HIS A 119 6.25 0.84 -4.45
CA HIS A 119 5.23 0.44 -3.48
C HIS A 119 4.38 -0.76 -3.93
N LYS A 120 4.53 -1.21 -5.18
CA LYS A 120 3.72 -2.29 -5.77
C LYS A 120 3.86 -3.60 -5.00
N GLY A 121 5.07 -3.95 -4.60
CA GLY A 121 5.39 -5.14 -3.82
C GLY A 121 4.84 -5.07 -2.40
N ASN A 122 4.89 -3.89 -1.76
CA ASN A 122 4.29 -3.69 -0.44
C ASN A 122 2.77 -3.89 -0.49
N VAL A 123 2.10 -3.30 -1.49
CA VAL A 123 0.65 -3.48 -1.70
C VAL A 123 0.33 -4.96 -1.89
N ALA A 124 1.07 -5.65 -2.76
CA ALA A 124 0.87 -7.08 -3.01
C ALA A 124 1.03 -7.91 -1.71
N ARG A 125 2.11 -7.72 -0.95
CA ARG A 125 2.35 -8.46 0.30
C ARG A 125 1.37 -8.11 1.42
N ALA A 126 0.86 -6.88 1.47
CA ALA A 126 -0.22 -6.50 2.38
C ALA A 126 -1.54 -7.21 2.01
N ILE A 127 -1.85 -7.33 0.72
CA ILE A 127 -3.02 -8.06 0.23
C ILE A 127 -2.90 -9.56 0.50
N PHE A 128 -1.79 -10.21 0.11
CA PHE A 128 -1.57 -11.63 0.40
C PHE A 128 -1.65 -11.94 1.89
N TYR A 129 -1.05 -11.08 2.73
CA TYR A 129 -1.17 -11.18 4.18
C TYR A 129 -2.62 -11.11 4.65
N PHE A 130 -3.37 -10.10 4.20
CA PHE A 130 -4.76 -9.90 4.63
C PHE A 130 -5.62 -11.12 4.29
N TYR A 131 -5.50 -11.64 3.06
CA TYR A 131 -6.26 -12.82 2.62
C TYR A 131 -5.80 -14.13 3.28
N THR A 132 -4.59 -14.15 3.85
CA THR A 132 -4.12 -15.28 4.66
C THR A 132 -4.67 -15.24 6.09
N MET A 133 -4.72 -14.05 6.69
CA MET A 133 -5.18 -13.87 8.07
C MET A 133 -6.72 -13.81 8.17
N TYR A 134 -7.38 -13.32 7.12
CA TYR A 134 -8.82 -13.06 7.07
C TYR A 134 -9.46 -13.62 5.78
N PRO A 135 -9.33 -14.92 5.50
CA PRO A 135 -9.62 -15.52 4.18
C PRO A 135 -11.07 -15.39 3.72
N THR A 136 -12.01 -15.14 4.63
CA THR A 136 -13.46 -15.08 4.35
C THR A 136 -14.06 -13.68 4.46
N GLU A 137 -13.28 -12.68 4.88
CA GLU A 137 -13.84 -11.42 5.38
C GLU A 137 -13.91 -10.31 4.32
N ALA A 138 -13.15 -10.41 3.23
CA ALA A 138 -13.04 -9.36 2.21
C ALA A 138 -13.41 -9.82 0.79
N GLY A 139 -14.18 -10.91 0.66
CA GLY A 139 -14.61 -11.40 -0.65
C GLY A 139 -13.49 -12.10 -1.41
N ASN A 140 -13.44 -11.95 -2.74
CA ASN A 140 -12.39 -12.55 -3.57
C ASN A 140 -11.19 -11.60 -3.65
N ILE A 141 -9.96 -12.12 -3.60
CA ILE A 141 -8.73 -11.34 -3.80
C ILE A 141 -8.74 -10.58 -5.12
N ASP A 142 -9.34 -11.16 -6.16
CA ASP A 142 -9.49 -10.54 -7.48
C ASP A 142 -10.37 -9.29 -7.46
N ASP A 143 -11.17 -9.06 -6.43
CA ASP A 143 -11.93 -7.80 -6.28
C ASP A 143 -11.02 -6.65 -5.81
N VAL A 144 -9.88 -6.96 -5.17
CA VAL A 144 -8.88 -5.98 -4.72
C VAL A 144 -7.76 -5.81 -5.74
N GLY A 145 -7.31 -6.89 -6.39
CA GLY A 145 -6.25 -6.88 -7.39
C GLY A 145 -6.15 -8.25 -8.06
N ASN A 146 -5.87 -8.32 -9.36
CA ASN A 146 -5.75 -9.62 -10.02
C ASN A 146 -4.56 -10.38 -9.42
N ILE A 147 -4.75 -11.64 -9.02
CA ILE A 147 -3.74 -12.38 -8.27
C ILE A 147 -2.41 -12.51 -9.03
N ASP A 148 -2.44 -12.70 -10.35
CA ASP A 148 -1.23 -12.79 -11.18
C ASP A 148 -0.50 -11.45 -11.25
N THR A 149 -1.25 -10.34 -11.37
CA THR A 149 -0.68 -8.99 -11.29
C THR A 149 -0.04 -8.74 -9.93
N LEU A 150 -0.71 -9.09 -8.84
CA LEU A 150 -0.18 -8.93 -7.48
C LEU A 150 1.08 -9.77 -7.27
N TYR A 151 1.11 -11.00 -7.79
CA TYR A 151 2.29 -11.84 -7.70
C TYR A 151 3.46 -11.29 -8.53
N LYS A 152 3.19 -10.81 -9.75
CA LYS A 152 4.18 -10.12 -10.57
C LYS A 152 4.75 -8.89 -9.85
N TRP A 153 3.91 -8.09 -9.21
CA TRP A 153 4.34 -6.94 -8.38
C TRP A 153 5.21 -7.37 -7.21
N HIS A 154 4.81 -8.42 -6.50
CA HIS A 154 5.62 -9.00 -5.42
C HIS A 154 7.03 -9.42 -5.87
N LEU A 155 7.17 -9.99 -7.07
CA LEU A 155 8.46 -10.40 -7.63
C LEU A 155 9.31 -9.22 -8.14
N ASN A 156 8.67 -8.25 -8.80
CA ASN A 156 9.37 -7.12 -9.42
C ASN A 156 9.78 -6.05 -8.42
N ASP A 157 9.04 -5.91 -7.32
CA ASP A 157 9.36 -5.02 -6.20
C ASP A 157 9.62 -5.86 -4.93
N PRO A 158 10.85 -6.44 -4.80
CA PRO A 158 11.19 -7.35 -3.71
C PRO A 158 11.24 -6.63 -2.36
N VAL A 159 11.10 -7.40 -1.27
CA VAL A 159 11.16 -6.86 0.09
C VAL A 159 12.47 -6.10 0.34
N ASP A 160 12.33 -4.82 0.68
CA ASP A 160 13.45 -3.94 1.03
C ASP A 160 13.67 -3.84 2.56
N GLN A 161 14.63 -3.00 2.96
CA GLN A 161 14.96 -2.79 4.37
C GLN A 161 13.87 -2.00 5.10
N ASP A 162 13.22 -1.08 4.42
CA ASP A 162 12.18 -0.23 4.99
C ASP A 162 10.95 -1.06 5.37
N GLU A 163 10.57 -2.00 4.52
CA GLU A 163 9.48 -2.92 4.75
C GLU A 163 9.80 -3.93 5.87
N LYS A 164 11.03 -4.44 5.93
CA LYS A 164 11.50 -5.30 7.04
C LYS A 164 11.44 -4.59 8.38
N GLU A 165 11.93 -3.36 8.43
CA GLU A 165 11.91 -2.55 9.65
C GLU A 165 10.48 -2.22 10.07
N ARG A 166 9.63 -1.83 9.12
CA ARG A 166 8.19 -1.62 9.38
C ARG A 166 7.53 -2.87 9.95
N ASN A 167 7.76 -4.04 9.35
CA ASN A 167 7.23 -5.32 9.83
C ASN A 167 7.73 -5.68 11.24
N ARG A 168 8.99 -5.36 11.57
CA ARG A 168 9.54 -5.52 12.92
C ARG A 168 8.86 -4.59 13.93
N LEU A 169 8.70 -3.31 13.60
CA LEU A 169 8.03 -2.33 14.46
C LEU A 169 6.57 -2.68 14.70
N ILE A 170 5.84 -3.10 13.67
CA ILE A 170 4.47 -3.60 13.81
C ILE A 170 4.45 -4.86 14.67
N GLY A 171 5.35 -5.82 14.44
CA GLY A 171 5.45 -7.03 15.25
C GLY A 171 5.62 -6.75 16.75
N ASN A 172 6.46 -5.78 17.10
CA ASN A 172 6.65 -5.36 18.49
C ASN A 172 5.41 -4.68 19.10
N TYR A 173 4.61 -3.98 18.28
CA TYR A 173 3.46 -3.20 18.74
C TYR A 173 2.16 -4.03 18.75
N GLN A 174 1.86 -4.71 17.65
CA GLN A 174 0.62 -5.46 17.41
C GLN A 174 0.72 -6.93 17.86
N GLY A 175 1.95 -7.47 17.98
CA GLY A 175 2.20 -8.84 18.43
C GLY A 175 2.27 -9.88 17.32
N ASN A 176 2.05 -9.52 16.06
CA ASN A 176 2.16 -10.40 14.90
C ASN A 176 2.92 -9.74 13.75
N ARG A 177 3.51 -10.56 12.89
CA ARG A 177 4.30 -10.13 11.73
C ARG A 177 3.65 -10.60 10.44
N ASN A 178 3.88 -9.89 9.35
CA ASN A 178 3.52 -10.35 8.02
C ASN A 178 4.57 -11.37 7.55
N PRO A 179 4.20 -12.66 7.41
CA PRO A 179 5.15 -13.71 7.04
C PRO A 179 5.69 -13.55 5.62
N TYR A 180 4.98 -12.84 4.72
CA TYR A 180 5.43 -12.60 3.35
C TYR A 180 6.49 -11.50 3.24
N ILE A 181 6.73 -10.76 4.32
CA ILE A 181 7.88 -9.84 4.44
C ILE A 181 9.10 -10.61 4.95
N ASP A 182 8.91 -11.53 5.90
CA ASP A 182 9.99 -12.36 6.47
C ASP A 182 10.43 -13.49 5.54
N PHE A 183 9.47 -14.08 4.81
CA PHE A 183 9.65 -15.21 3.91
C PHE A 183 8.88 -14.95 2.59
N PRO A 184 9.42 -14.12 1.68
CA PRO A 184 8.72 -13.71 0.45
C PRO A 184 8.25 -14.89 -0.41
N ASP A 185 9.10 -15.93 -0.55
CA ASP A 185 8.80 -17.13 -1.34
C ASP A 185 7.54 -17.88 -0.87
N ALA A 186 7.11 -17.68 0.38
CA ALA A 186 5.90 -18.31 0.91
C ALA A 186 4.62 -17.85 0.20
N VAL A 187 4.63 -16.70 -0.48
CA VAL A 187 3.48 -16.23 -1.28
C VAL A 187 3.11 -17.28 -2.33
N ALA A 188 4.11 -17.77 -3.08
CA ALA A 188 3.88 -18.71 -4.17
C ALA A 188 3.29 -20.04 -3.69
N ILE A 189 3.75 -20.51 -2.52
CA ILE A 189 3.26 -21.75 -1.91
C ILE A 189 1.84 -21.57 -1.37
N ALA A 190 1.57 -20.46 -0.66
CA ALA A 190 0.29 -20.25 0.00
C ALA A 190 -0.87 -20.03 -0.97
N PHE A 191 -0.57 -19.49 -2.16
CA PHE A 191 -1.57 -19.13 -3.17
C PHE A 191 -1.51 -20.00 -4.44
N ASP A 192 -0.73 -21.09 -4.42
CA ASP A 192 -0.58 -22.04 -5.54
C ASP A 192 -0.14 -21.36 -6.86
N LEU A 193 0.87 -20.49 -6.77
CA LEU A 193 1.40 -19.69 -7.89
C LEU A 193 2.73 -20.25 -8.44
N ILE A 194 3.09 -21.48 -8.05
CA ILE A 194 4.26 -22.20 -8.56
C ILE A 194 3.85 -22.89 -9.86
N ASN A 195 4.51 -22.54 -10.98
CA ASN A 195 4.37 -23.24 -12.25
C ASN A 195 5.10 -24.59 -12.26
#